data_AF-A0A2G9U959-F1
#
_entry.id   AF-A0A2G9U959-F1
#
_cell.length_a   1.000
_cell.length_b   1.000
_cell.length_c   1.000
_cell.angle_alpha   90.00
_cell.angle_beta   90.00
_cell.angle_gamma   90.00
#
_symmetry.space_group_name_H-M   'P 1'
#
loop_
_entity.id
_entity.type
_entity.pdbx_description
1 polymer ?
#
loop_
_entity_poly.entity_id
_entity_poly.type
_entity_poly.pdbx_seq_one_letter_code
_entity_poly.pdbx_strand_id
1 'polypeptide(L)'
;MSSLWTDLKRFFTFPDCTDEELMSYCAHNDSKYPIAFNGTCIATAHKGMTTASDQYFTNVITKRSDGIDDIGEVNWPTLIALAMMWAFVIMALVKGYEYMGKVAYVSSTAPYVMIIILFFRGITLEGASEGVNYFLGKPDFKRLLSHETWAAALIQICYAMSIGYGGIIALASYNSRYNNCYRVGLFHFFITLLTAK
;
A
#
# COMPACT_ATOMS: atom_id res chain seq x y z
N MET A 1 -10.35 -14.74 -16.01
CA MET A 1 -9.40 -13.64 -16.32
C MET A 1 -8.41 -13.54 -15.16
N SER A 2 -7.72 -14.66 -14.91
CA SER A 2 -6.65 -14.81 -13.92
C SER A 2 -5.41 -14.12 -14.49
N SER A 3 -4.81 -13.29 -13.66
CA SER A 3 -3.82 -12.30 -14.05
C SER A 3 -2.50 -12.94 -14.45
N LEU A 4 -1.83 -12.35 -15.44
CA LEU A 4 -0.45 -12.60 -15.89
C LEU A 4 0.60 -12.75 -14.75
N TRP A 5 0.27 -12.31 -13.54
CA TRP A 5 1.09 -12.35 -12.32
C TRP A 5 0.98 -13.65 -11.52
N THR A 6 -0.06 -14.48 -11.74
CA THR A 6 -0.20 -15.80 -11.10
C THR A 6 0.45 -16.92 -11.91
N ASP A 7 0.87 -16.63 -13.15
CA ASP A 7 1.52 -17.60 -14.05
C ASP A 7 3.01 -17.75 -13.70
N LEU A 8 3.24 -18.35 -12.52
CA LEU A 8 4.55 -18.56 -11.90
C LEU A 8 5.52 -19.43 -12.73
N LYS A 9 5.02 -20.15 -13.73
CA LYS A 9 5.83 -21.07 -14.55
C LYS A 9 6.65 -20.40 -15.65
N ARG A 10 6.40 -19.13 -16.00
CA ARG A 10 6.95 -18.57 -17.25
C ARG A 10 8.19 -17.67 -17.10
N PHE A 11 8.54 -17.19 -15.91
CA PHE A 11 9.66 -16.24 -15.77
C PHE A 11 10.60 -16.45 -14.57
N PHE A 12 10.18 -17.14 -13.50
CA PHE A 12 11.00 -17.28 -12.30
C PHE A 12 10.85 -18.67 -11.68
N THR A 13 11.77 -19.58 -11.98
CA THR A 13 11.94 -20.84 -11.24
C THR A 13 12.56 -20.53 -9.87
N PHE A 14 11.71 -20.21 -8.90
CA PHE A 14 12.08 -20.32 -7.48
C PHE A 14 11.57 -21.67 -6.96
N PRO A 15 12.41 -22.48 -6.29
CA PRO A 15 12.05 -23.85 -5.89
C PRO A 15 10.98 -23.95 -4.78
N ASP A 16 10.49 -22.82 -4.25
CA ASP A 16 9.68 -22.78 -3.02
C ASP A 16 8.28 -22.16 -3.17
N CYS A 17 7.81 -21.91 -4.39
CA CYS A 17 6.49 -21.30 -4.59
C CYS A 17 5.38 -22.36 -4.69
N THR A 18 4.41 -22.31 -3.76
CA THR A 18 3.25 -23.21 -3.72
C THR A 18 2.26 -22.90 -4.87
N ASP A 19 2.04 -23.85 -5.79
CA ASP A 19 1.05 -23.73 -6.88
C ASP A 19 -0.39 -23.62 -6.35
N GLU A 20 -1.21 -22.76 -6.95
CA GLU A 20 -2.62 -22.50 -6.57
C GLU A 20 -3.52 -23.75 -6.73
N GLU A 21 -3.24 -24.60 -7.74
CA GLU A 21 -3.91 -25.90 -7.92
C GLU A 21 -3.56 -26.89 -6.79
N LEU A 22 -2.31 -26.90 -6.33
CA LEU A 22 -1.82 -27.80 -5.29
C LEU A 22 -2.41 -27.43 -3.91
N MET A 23 -2.66 -26.13 -3.67
CA MET A 23 -3.37 -25.64 -2.47
C MET A 23 -4.81 -26.14 -2.39
N SER A 24 -5.53 -26.19 -3.52
CA SER A 24 -6.91 -26.72 -3.57
C SER A 24 -6.99 -28.22 -3.25
N TYR A 25 -6.01 -29.00 -3.71
CA TYR A 25 -5.89 -30.43 -3.43
C TYR A 25 -5.60 -30.71 -1.94
N CYS A 26 -4.72 -29.90 -1.34
CA CYS A 26 -4.37 -30.06 0.08
C CYS A 26 -5.50 -29.61 1.04
N ALA A 27 -6.35 -28.67 0.64
CA ALA A 27 -7.51 -28.23 1.45
C ALA A 27 -8.58 -29.31 1.62
N HIS A 28 -8.66 -30.27 0.70
CA HIS A 28 -9.66 -31.34 0.74
C HIS A 28 -9.25 -32.53 1.64
N ASN A 29 -7.95 -32.72 1.87
CA ASN A 29 -7.42 -33.98 2.44
C ASN A 29 -7.02 -33.92 3.92
N ASP A 30 -6.58 -32.78 4.48
CA ASP A 30 -6.42 -32.66 5.93
C ASP A 30 -6.13 -31.22 6.41
N SER A 31 -6.67 -30.91 7.61
CA SER A 31 -6.31 -29.83 8.54
C SER A 31 -6.42 -28.36 8.08
N LYS A 32 -7.06 -27.57 8.94
CA LYS A 32 -7.41 -26.13 8.96
C LYS A 32 -6.52 -25.10 8.23
N TYR A 33 -5.28 -25.43 7.84
CA TYR A 33 -4.32 -24.57 7.10
C TYR A 33 -3.39 -25.42 6.19
N PRO A 34 -3.86 -25.88 5.02
CA PRO A 34 -3.06 -26.72 4.11
C PRO A 34 -1.93 -25.92 3.44
N ILE A 35 -0.73 -26.48 3.36
CA ILE A 35 0.41 -25.90 2.63
C ILE A 35 0.95 -26.94 1.65
N ALA A 36 1.22 -26.52 0.42
CA ALA A 36 1.55 -27.43 -0.66
C ALA A 36 3.00 -27.22 -1.11
N PHE A 37 3.92 -28.11 -0.72
CA PHE A 37 5.36 -27.96 -0.95
C PHE A 37 5.92 -29.17 -1.70
N ASN A 38 6.64 -28.93 -2.81
CA ASN A 38 7.29 -29.96 -3.62
C ASN A 38 6.36 -31.16 -3.96
N GLY A 39 5.11 -30.86 -4.35
CA GLY A 39 4.10 -31.89 -4.67
C GLY A 39 3.51 -32.64 -3.47
N THR A 40 3.83 -32.25 -2.23
CA THR A 40 3.32 -32.87 -1.00
C THR A 40 2.50 -31.88 -0.16
N CYS A 41 1.46 -32.37 0.52
CA CYS A 41 0.66 -31.57 1.45
C CYS A 41 1.26 -31.62 2.85
N ILE A 42 1.73 -30.49 3.35
CA ILE A 42 2.26 -30.34 4.71
C ILE A 42 1.20 -29.63 5.56
N ALA A 43 0.77 -30.28 6.65
CA ALA A 43 -0.31 -29.81 7.52
C ALA A 43 0.11 -28.70 8.50
N THR A 44 1.37 -28.25 8.47
CA THR A 44 1.92 -27.30 9.44
C THR A 44 2.89 -26.34 8.79
N ALA A 45 2.65 -25.03 8.95
CA ALA A 45 3.61 -24.00 8.58
C ALA A 45 4.92 -24.21 9.34
N HIS A 46 5.98 -24.58 8.63
CA HIS A 46 7.31 -24.64 9.21
C HIS A 46 7.77 -23.21 9.54
N LYS A 47 8.41 -23.04 10.70
CA LYS A 47 9.00 -21.79 11.16
C LYS A 47 10.09 -21.37 10.17
N GLY A 48 9.77 -20.47 9.24
CA GLY A 48 10.64 -20.05 8.14
C GLY A 48 9.97 -19.99 6.75
N MET A 49 8.74 -20.49 6.60
CA MET A 49 7.98 -20.33 5.36
C MET A 49 7.39 -18.92 5.25
N THR A 50 7.69 -18.24 4.14
CA THR A 50 7.19 -16.92 3.76
C THR A 50 6.27 -17.03 2.54
N THR A 51 5.32 -16.10 2.37
CA THR A 51 4.44 -16.14 1.20
C THR A 51 5.22 -15.84 -0.09
N ALA A 52 4.74 -16.36 -1.23
CA ALA A 52 5.39 -16.11 -2.52
C ALA A 52 5.47 -14.61 -2.86
N SER A 53 4.49 -13.82 -2.45
CA SER A 53 4.49 -12.36 -2.59
C SER A 53 5.58 -11.69 -1.75
N ASP A 54 5.79 -12.17 -0.51
CA ASP A 54 6.80 -11.65 0.40
C ASP A 54 8.23 -12.01 -0.07
N GLN A 55 8.42 -13.22 -0.60
CA GLN A 55 9.67 -13.62 -1.22
C GLN A 55 9.99 -12.80 -2.48
N TYR A 56 8.99 -12.59 -3.34
CA TYR A 56 9.19 -11.76 -4.54
C TYR A 56 9.54 -10.31 -4.17
N PHE A 57 8.85 -9.73 -3.19
CA PHE A 57 9.13 -8.38 -2.73
C PHE A 57 10.53 -8.25 -2.10
N THR A 58 10.93 -9.23 -1.28
CA THR A 58 12.20 -9.19 -0.55
C THR A 58 13.39 -9.50 -1.45
N ASN A 59 13.30 -10.54 -2.30
CA ASN A 59 14.43 -11.05 -3.07
C ASN A 59 14.55 -10.40 -4.46
N VAL A 60 13.43 -10.03 -5.10
CA VAL A 60 13.43 -9.49 -6.47
C VAL A 60 13.33 -7.97 -6.48
N ILE A 61 12.35 -7.41 -5.77
CA ILE A 61 12.10 -5.96 -5.77
C ILE A 61 13.12 -5.23 -4.90
N THR A 62 13.30 -5.68 -3.66
CA THR A 62 14.12 -4.96 -2.68
C THR A 62 15.58 -5.42 -2.69
N LYS A 63 15.85 -6.70 -2.98
CA LYS A 63 17.18 -7.34 -2.84
C LYS A 63 17.78 -7.05 -1.45
N ARG A 64 17.07 -7.51 -0.41
CA ARG A 64 17.39 -7.19 0.98
C ARG A 64 18.78 -7.68 1.38
N SER A 65 19.59 -6.82 2.00
CA SER A 65 20.89 -7.18 2.59
C SER A 65 20.72 -7.80 3.99
N ASP A 66 21.76 -8.49 4.46
CA ASP A 66 21.77 -9.23 5.72
C ASP A 66 21.83 -8.32 6.97
N GLY A 67 22.14 -7.04 6.81
CA GLY A 67 22.23 -6.09 7.92
C GLY A 67 22.41 -4.63 7.48
N ILE A 68 22.33 -3.70 8.44
CA ILE A 68 22.54 -2.27 8.16
C ILE A 68 24.01 -1.94 7.85
N ASP A 69 24.93 -2.78 8.33
CA ASP A 69 26.37 -2.67 8.09
C ASP A 69 26.76 -3.12 6.68
N ASP A 70 25.89 -3.89 6.02
CA ASP A 70 26.05 -4.30 4.63
C ASP A 70 25.07 -3.52 3.74
N ILE A 71 25.63 -2.55 3.02
CA ILE A 71 24.89 -1.69 2.09
C ILE A 71 24.42 -2.49 0.86
N GLY A 72 24.95 -3.70 0.66
CA GLY A 72 24.56 -4.60 -0.41
C GLY A 72 24.90 -4.06 -1.80
N GLU A 73 24.23 -4.62 -2.81
CA GLU A 73 24.37 -4.22 -4.21
C GLU A 73 23.31 -3.23 -4.65
N VAL A 74 23.66 -2.34 -5.60
CA VAL A 74 22.71 -1.40 -6.19
C VAL A 74 21.70 -2.14 -7.06
N ASN A 75 20.42 -2.04 -6.72
CA ASN A 75 19.33 -2.54 -7.55
C ASN A 75 19.06 -1.59 -8.72
N TRP A 76 19.72 -1.86 -9.86
CA TRP A 76 19.61 -1.07 -11.08
C TRP A 76 18.16 -0.84 -11.59
N PRO A 77 17.29 -1.85 -11.67
CA PRO A 77 15.87 -1.65 -11.98
C PRO A 77 15.18 -0.60 -11.11
N THR A 78 15.38 -0.66 -9.79
CA THR A 78 14.78 0.28 -8.83
C THR A 78 15.38 1.68 -8.99
N LEU A 79 16.70 1.78 -9.20
CA LEU A 79 17.38 3.05 -9.42
C LEU A 79 16.89 3.74 -10.70
N ILE A 80 16.73 2.99 -11.80
CA ILE A 80 16.21 3.52 -13.07
C ILE A 80 14.75 3.96 -12.90
N ALA A 81 13.92 3.17 -12.22
CA ALA A 81 12.54 3.54 -11.92
C ALA A 81 12.47 4.85 -11.10
N LEU A 82 13.33 5.00 -10.10
CA LEU A 82 13.44 6.23 -9.31
C LEU A 82 13.89 7.42 -10.16
N ALA A 83 14.90 7.24 -11.02
CA ALA A 83 15.39 8.28 -11.92
C ALA A 83 14.30 8.74 -12.90
N MET A 84 13.53 7.81 -13.47
CA MET A 84 12.38 8.13 -14.32
C MET A 84 11.31 8.92 -13.56
N MET A 85 10.97 8.52 -12.33
CA MET A 85 10.02 9.25 -11.49
C MET A 85 10.46 10.69 -11.21
N TRP A 86 11.74 10.89 -10.87
CA TRP A 86 12.28 12.24 -10.69
C TRP A 86 12.27 13.07 -11.96
N ALA A 87 12.56 12.46 -13.12
CA ALA A 87 12.46 13.14 -14.40
C ALA A 87 11.01 13.61 -14.69
N PHE A 88 10.00 12.80 -14.37
CA PHE A 88 8.59 13.20 -14.47
C PHE A 88 8.25 14.37 -13.54
N VAL A 89 8.73 14.33 -12.29
CA VAL A 89 8.53 15.44 -11.33
C VAL A 89 9.16 16.73 -11.86
N ILE A 90 10.43 16.69 -12.29
CA ILE A 90 11.12 17.86 -12.84
C ILE A 90 10.39 18.40 -14.06
N MET A 91 9.93 17.53 -14.98
CA MET A 91 9.17 17.95 -16.16
C MET A 91 7.85 18.64 -15.79
N ALA A 92 7.14 18.13 -14.77
CA ALA A 92 5.93 18.76 -14.25
C ALA A 92 6.23 20.11 -13.58
N LEU A 93 7.39 20.24 -12.92
CA LEU A 93 7.83 21.49 -12.29
C LEU A 93 8.24 22.58 -13.29
N VAL A 94 9.02 22.23 -14.31
CA VAL A 94 9.53 23.19 -15.31
C VAL A 94 8.41 23.83 -16.12
N LYS A 95 7.31 23.11 -16.36
CA LYS A 95 6.12 23.62 -17.09
C LYS A 95 5.28 24.62 -16.27
N GLY A 96 5.55 24.78 -14.97
CA GLY A 96 4.89 25.74 -14.09
C GLY A 96 3.59 25.26 -13.44
N TYR A 97 3.04 26.09 -12.54
CA TYR A 97 1.92 25.73 -11.65
C TYR A 97 0.61 25.40 -12.39
N GLU A 98 0.39 25.99 -13.57
CA GLU A 98 -0.82 25.72 -14.37
C GLU A 98 -0.86 24.28 -14.90
N TYR A 99 0.28 23.74 -15.33
CA TYR A 99 0.41 22.35 -15.74
C TYR A 99 0.40 21.41 -14.55
N MET A 100 1.01 21.79 -13.42
CA MET A 100 0.92 21.02 -12.17
C MET A 100 -0.54 20.81 -11.76
N GLY A 101 -1.37 21.86 -11.85
CA GLY A 101 -2.80 21.75 -11.55
C GLY A 101 -3.51 20.72 -12.44
N LYS A 102 -3.23 20.72 -13.75
CA LYS A 102 -3.81 19.75 -14.70
C LYS A 102 -3.42 18.30 -14.40
N VAL A 103 -2.13 18.06 -14.11
CA VAL A 103 -1.65 16.72 -13.73
C VAL A 103 -2.24 16.31 -12.38
N ALA A 104 -2.32 17.24 -11.43
CA ALA A 104 -2.90 17.01 -10.11
C ALA A 104 -4.37 16.58 -10.16
N TYR A 105 -5.17 17.09 -11.12
CA TYR A 105 -6.55 16.60 -11.29
C TYR A 105 -6.59 15.10 -11.59
N VAL A 106 -5.70 14.59 -12.43
CA VAL A 106 -5.65 13.15 -12.74
C VAL A 106 -5.06 12.37 -11.57
N SER A 107 -3.94 12.81 -10.99
CA SER A 107 -3.26 12.07 -9.92
C SER A 107 -4.03 12.08 -8.61
N SER A 108 -4.81 13.12 -8.33
CA SER A 108 -5.67 13.18 -7.14
C SER A 108 -6.94 12.36 -7.33
N THR A 109 -7.53 12.27 -8.52
CA THR A 109 -8.79 11.54 -8.74
C THR A 109 -8.60 10.03 -8.94
N ALA A 110 -7.51 9.61 -9.58
CA ALA A 110 -7.27 8.20 -9.88
C ALA A 110 -7.28 7.26 -8.65
N PRO A 111 -6.66 7.62 -7.50
CA PRO A 111 -6.73 6.80 -6.29
C PRO A 111 -8.16 6.59 -5.77
N TYR A 112 -9.03 7.61 -5.84
CA TYR A 112 -10.43 7.47 -5.43
C TYR A 112 -11.18 6.47 -6.31
N VAL A 113 -10.97 6.53 -7.63
CA VAL A 113 -11.58 5.57 -8.57
C VAL A 113 -11.08 4.16 -8.26
N MET A 114 -9.78 3.98 -8.01
CA MET A 114 -9.24 2.68 -7.61
C MET A 114 -9.84 2.17 -6.30
N ILE A 115 -9.94 3.02 -5.27
CA ILE A 115 -10.55 2.65 -3.98
C ILE A 115 -12.00 2.23 -4.17
N ILE A 116 -12.78 2.93 -4.98
CA ILE A 116 -14.18 2.58 -5.25
C ILE A 116 -14.29 1.20 -5.92
N ILE A 117 -13.48 0.94 -6.95
CA ILE A 117 -13.46 -0.36 -7.63
C ILE A 117 -13.03 -1.47 -6.69
N LEU A 118 -11.96 -1.24 -5.91
CA LEU A 118 -11.45 -2.20 -4.93
C LEU A 118 -12.44 -2.45 -3.80
N PHE A 119 -13.20 -1.43 -3.38
CA PHE A 119 -14.24 -1.56 -2.37
C PHE A 119 -15.35 -2.50 -2.85
N PHE A 120 -15.92 -2.24 -4.03
CA PHE A 120 -16.97 -3.10 -4.58
C PHE A 120 -16.47 -4.53 -4.80
N ARG A 121 -15.25 -4.69 -5.32
CA ARG A 121 -14.66 -6.02 -5.46
C ARG A 121 -14.41 -6.69 -4.11
N GLY A 122 -13.97 -5.94 -3.11
CA GLY A 122 -13.67 -6.43 -1.77
C GLY A 122 -14.92 -6.95 -1.04
N ILE A 123 -16.05 -6.25 -1.13
CA ILE A 123 -17.30 -6.71 -0.50
C ILE A 123 -17.95 -7.88 -1.25
N THR A 124 -17.67 -8.06 -2.53
CA THR A 124 -18.17 -9.21 -3.32
C THR A 124 -17.38 -10.50 -3.09
N LEU A 125 -16.23 -10.43 -2.41
CA LEU A 125 -15.43 -11.62 -2.08
C LEU A 125 -16.04 -12.37 -0.89
N GLU A 126 -16.02 -13.69 -0.97
CA GLU A 126 -16.36 -14.57 0.15
C GLU A 126 -15.39 -14.33 1.32
N GLY A 127 -15.92 -14.22 2.54
CA GLY A 127 -15.11 -13.92 3.74
C GLY A 127 -14.91 -12.42 4.04
N ALA A 128 -15.45 -11.50 3.24
CA ALA A 128 -15.36 -10.06 3.49
C ALA A 128 -15.91 -9.63 4.87
N SER A 129 -16.95 -10.30 5.36
CA SER A 129 -17.56 -10.04 6.67
C SER A 129 -16.62 -10.32 7.84
N GLU A 130 -15.73 -11.31 7.72
CA GLU A 130 -14.75 -11.63 8.76
C GLU A 130 -13.69 -10.54 8.89
N GLY A 131 -13.21 -10.01 7.76
CA GLY A 131 -12.28 -8.87 7.73
C GLY A 131 -12.88 -7.60 8.34
N VAL A 132 -14.15 -7.30 8.01
CA VAL A 132 -14.87 -6.15 8.58
C VAL A 132 -15.08 -6.32 10.08
N ASN A 133 -15.47 -7.52 10.52
CA ASN A 133 -15.65 -7.82 11.94
C ASN A 133 -14.33 -7.77 12.73
N TYR A 134 -13.22 -8.17 12.11
CA TYR A 134 -11.90 -8.02 12.71
C TYR A 134 -11.52 -6.54 12.88
N PHE A 135 -11.77 -5.70 11.88
CA PHE A 135 -11.42 -4.28 11.91
C PHE A 135 -12.30 -3.46 12.86
N LEU A 136 -13.62 -3.67 12.85
CA LEU A 136 -14.59 -2.85 13.62
C LEU A 136 -15.18 -3.54 14.86
N GLY A 137 -15.24 -4.87 14.88
CA GLY A 137 -16.09 -5.62 15.81
C GLY A 137 -15.51 -5.83 17.22
N LYS A 138 -14.20 -5.63 17.42
CA LYS A 138 -13.54 -5.82 18.72
C LYS A 138 -12.68 -4.62 19.14
N PRO A 139 -13.27 -3.43 19.39
CA PRO A 139 -12.53 -2.29 19.89
C PRO A 139 -12.00 -2.54 21.30
N ASP A 140 -10.68 -2.43 21.49
CA ASP A 140 -10.06 -2.50 22.81
C ASP A 140 -10.02 -1.11 23.47
N PHE A 141 -11.08 -0.78 24.21
CA PHE A 141 -11.19 0.51 24.89
C PHE A 141 -10.12 0.74 25.97
N LYS A 142 -9.43 -0.31 26.45
CA LYS A 142 -8.34 -0.13 27.43
C LYS A 142 -7.15 0.60 26.79
N ARG A 143 -6.95 0.47 25.48
CA ARG A 143 -5.90 1.19 24.74
C ARG A 143 -6.10 2.70 24.75
N LEU A 144 -7.33 3.20 24.87
CA LEU A 144 -7.60 4.64 24.93
C LEU A 144 -7.08 5.30 26.21
N LEU A 145 -6.85 4.53 27.28
CA LEU A 145 -6.26 5.03 28.52
C LEU A 145 -4.73 5.19 28.43
N SER A 146 -4.10 4.60 27.42
CA SER A 146 -2.67 4.76 27.18
C SER A 146 -2.37 6.08 26.46
N HIS A 147 -1.38 6.81 26.97
CA HIS A 147 -0.88 8.03 26.35
C HIS A 147 -0.27 7.78 24.96
N GLU A 148 0.30 6.60 24.73
CA GLU A 148 0.88 6.21 23.44
C GLU A 148 -0.15 6.23 22.30
N THR A 149 -1.39 5.83 22.59
CA THR A 149 -2.49 5.82 21.61
C THR A 149 -2.84 7.24 21.14
N TRP A 150 -2.87 8.20 22.07
CA TRP A 150 -3.14 9.60 21.75
C TRP A 150 -1.96 10.26 21.02
N ALA A 151 -0.73 9.94 21.40
CA ALA A 151 0.46 10.39 20.70
C ALA A 151 0.48 9.89 19.25
N ALA A 152 0.22 8.59 19.04
CA ALA A 152 0.14 8.00 17.70
C ALA A 152 -0.98 8.62 16.87
N ALA A 153 -2.17 8.85 17.46
CA ALA A 153 -3.29 9.50 16.78
C ALA A 153 -2.96 10.95 16.37
N LEU A 154 -2.32 11.72 17.25
CA LEU A 154 -1.89 13.08 16.94
C LEU A 154 -0.87 13.09 15.78
N ILE A 155 0.13 12.21 15.86
CA ILE A 155 1.15 12.05 14.81
C ILE A 155 0.49 11.71 13.48
N GLN A 156 -0.46 10.77 13.45
CA GLN A 156 -1.20 10.37 12.27
C GLN A 156 -1.95 11.57 11.65
N ILE A 157 -2.64 12.37 12.46
CA ILE A 157 -3.36 13.56 12.01
C ILE A 157 -2.39 14.63 11.48
N CYS A 158 -1.26 14.87 12.15
CA CYS A 158 -0.25 15.82 11.71
C CYS A 158 0.37 15.44 10.35
N TYR A 159 0.68 14.16 10.16
CA TYR A 159 1.17 13.66 8.87
C TYR A 159 0.09 13.74 7.79
N ALA A 160 -1.15 13.36 8.09
CA ALA A 160 -2.26 13.40 7.14
C ALA A 160 -2.58 14.83 6.65
N MET A 161 -2.50 15.83 7.54
CA MET A 161 -2.71 17.24 7.18
C MET A 161 -1.45 17.92 6.61
N SER A 162 -0.29 17.26 6.63
CA SER A 162 0.99 17.82 6.17
C SER A 162 1.29 19.21 6.78
N ILE A 163 0.98 19.41 8.06
CA ILE A 163 1.21 20.69 8.75
C ILE A 163 2.72 20.91 8.90
N GLY A 164 3.18 22.10 8.52
CA GLY A 164 4.59 22.49 8.67
C GLY A 164 5.52 22.05 7.54
N TYR A 165 5.03 21.33 6.52
CA TYR A 165 5.84 20.88 5.36
C TYR A 165 6.02 21.95 4.27
N GLY A 166 5.40 23.14 4.41
CA GLY A 166 5.55 24.25 3.47
C GLY A 166 4.80 24.12 2.14
N GLY A 167 4.42 22.91 1.71
CA GLY A 167 3.73 22.68 0.43
C GLY A 167 2.40 23.42 0.31
N ILE A 168 1.54 23.33 1.34
CA ILE A 168 0.25 24.05 1.35
C ILE A 168 0.45 25.57 1.41
N ILE A 169 1.49 26.05 2.08
CA ILE A 169 1.83 27.47 2.17
C ILE A 169 2.26 28.00 0.80
N ALA A 170 3.11 27.26 0.08
CA ALA A 170 3.52 27.60 -1.27
C ALA A 170 2.33 27.65 -2.23
N LEU A 171 1.43 26.65 -2.18
CA LEU A 171 0.20 26.63 -2.99
C LEU A 171 -0.73 27.81 -2.65
N ALA A 172 -0.84 28.17 -1.36
CA ALA A 172 -1.63 29.31 -0.93
C ALA A 172 -1.10 30.66 -1.45
N SER A 173 0.22 30.79 -1.68
CA SER A 173 0.80 32.03 -2.23
C SER A 173 0.41 32.33 -3.67
N TYR A 174 -0.01 31.32 -4.44
CA TYR A 174 -0.50 31.48 -5.81
C TYR A 174 -2.02 31.77 -5.87
N ASN A 175 -2.70 31.83 -4.72
CA ASN A 175 -4.14 32.06 -4.66
C ASN A 175 -4.51 33.54 -4.58
N SER A 176 -5.71 33.90 -5.04
CA SER A 176 -6.23 35.26 -4.92
C SER A 176 -6.41 35.67 -3.46
N ARG A 177 -6.07 36.93 -3.14
CA ARG A 177 -6.08 37.45 -1.76
C ARG A 177 -7.46 37.45 -1.09
N TYR A 178 -8.52 37.52 -1.90
CA TYR A 178 -9.91 37.55 -1.44
C TYR A 178 -10.57 36.16 -1.40
N ASN A 179 -9.82 35.09 -1.72
CA ASN A 179 -10.38 33.75 -1.64
C ASN A 179 -10.59 33.33 -0.18
N ASN A 180 -11.72 32.68 0.11
CA ASN A 180 -12.05 32.22 1.45
C ASN A 180 -11.18 31.00 1.83
N CYS A 181 -10.04 31.27 2.46
CA CYS A 181 -9.08 30.25 2.90
C CYS A 181 -9.68 29.33 3.98
N TYR A 182 -10.60 29.82 4.81
CA TYR A 182 -11.25 29.03 5.85
C TYR A 182 -12.10 27.91 5.24
N ARG A 183 -12.88 28.23 4.20
CA ARG A 183 -13.69 27.23 3.47
C ARG A 183 -12.82 26.16 2.82
N VAL A 184 -11.70 26.55 2.21
CA VAL A 184 -10.76 25.61 1.57
C VAL A 184 -10.10 24.72 2.63
N GLY A 185 -9.67 25.29 3.77
CA GLY A 185 -9.08 24.54 4.87
C GLY A 185 -10.05 23.51 5.48
N LEU A 186 -11.30 23.91 5.71
CA LEU A 186 -12.34 22.98 6.17
C LEU A 186 -12.58 21.85 5.17
N PHE A 187 -12.71 22.17 3.88
CA PHE A 187 -12.93 21.16 2.85
C PHE A 187 -11.76 20.16 2.77
N HIS A 188 -10.53 20.67 2.85
CA HIS A 188 -9.34 19.82 2.92
C HIS A 188 -9.37 18.91 4.14
N PHE A 189 -9.69 19.43 5.33
CA PHE A 189 -9.81 18.65 6.55
C PHE A 189 -10.86 17.53 6.44
N PHE A 190 -12.05 17.83 5.93
CA PHE A 190 -13.11 16.83 5.77
C PHE A 190 -12.74 15.74 4.76
N ILE A 191 -12.13 16.09 3.62
CA ILE A 191 -11.66 15.10 2.65
C ILE A 191 -10.61 14.21 3.28
N THR A 192 -9.61 14.80 3.95
CA THR A 192 -8.56 14.04 4.62
C THR A 192 -9.15 13.10 5.67
N LEU A 193 -10.16 13.52 6.44
CA LEU A 193 -10.82 12.65 7.43
C LEU A 193 -11.62 11.49 6.80
N LEU A 194 -12.28 11.72 5.66
CA LEU A 194 -13.03 10.68 4.94
C LEU A 194 -12.12 9.69 4.20
N THR A 195 -10.91 10.12 3.85
CA THR A 195 -9.92 9.31 3.11
C THR A 195 -8.81 8.76 3.98
N ALA A 196 -8.70 9.24 5.22
CA ALA A 196 -7.71 8.81 6.18
C ALA A 196 -7.85 7.32 6.44
N LYS A 197 -6.68 6.65 6.43
CA LYS A 197 -6.49 5.28 6.90
C LYS A 197 -6.30 5.26 8.41
#